data_AF-A0A956R286-F1
#
_entry.id   AF-A0A956R286-F1
#
_cell.length_a   1.000
_cell.length_b   1.000
_cell.length_c   1.000
_cell.angle_alpha   90.00
_cell.angle_beta   90.00
_cell.angle_gamma   90.00
#
_symmetry.space_group_name_H-M   'P 1'
#
loop_
_entity.id
_entity.type
_entity.pdbx_description
1 polymer ?
#
loop_
_entity_poly.entity_id
_entity_poly.type
_entity_poly.pdbx_seq_one_letter_code
_entity_poly.pdbx_strand_id
1 'polypeptide(L)'
;MDTETGFETGFETGFETDTYTDTSPETGFETGFEETTETGFEETTDTGSEETTGGGECEAQVHPRRSLIETAPEALEGVSMAFLLQQAASTTDLVADPEFTYTRIVDSFSTNAQAAQPGGSHCNDELVAGQPGLNGYPMQCPRAEGGQVGNIDDWFPIAYVNRFDLASADGSDCGEQRIIMATNAQDRMFVIFEARIPNPDPQCGLAACTPVAKFWTDLGDISDPTARGEQLRAAFLDGHDALSAAGFEPFMTGVNMTFGSGQIRTNSFDDDPWTLRQFEFVTEGDRLGVIQVPVSNNSFAPVWNDLSGHIAGPACRASILANLDGLLTDNTARMGMTLADICNTAESRDDDKVDYADALLSGSGNFENALAQKLADLGSDLSPVQLANRATFASNCMGCHQAAEGFDLGHGVDAPSSMGFVHVDESTVVSCDGLPCFAISPALRDDFLPDRRSIMQDFMDTSCNAVCEQDNPAALQALLSGPATVGLPSGDIPLQQLLN
;
A
#
# COMPACT_ATOMS: atom_id res chain seq x y z
N MET A 1 19.65 0.33 -49.77
CA MET A 1 18.98 0.58 -51.06
C MET A 1 17.55 0.96 -50.72
N ASP A 2 17.35 2.10 -50.06
CA ASP A 2 17.48 3.48 -50.59
C ASP A 2 16.56 3.61 -51.81
N THR A 3 15.53 4.45 -51.81
CA THR A 3 15.49 5.91 -51.54
C THR A 3 14.04 6.33 -51.23
N GLU A 4 13.77 7.14 -50.18
CA GLU A 4 13.61 8.63 -50.21
C GLU A 4 12.52 9.13 -51.20
N THR A 5 11.50 9.92 -50.86
CA THR A 5 11.41 11.28 -50.25
C THR A 5 9.91 11.58 -50.02
N GLY A 6 9.43 12.26 -48.96
CA GLY A 6 9.50 13.72 -48.71
C GLY A 6 8.19 14.41 -49.18
N PHE A 7 7.25 14.79 -48.30
CA PHE A 7 7.13 16.00 -47.46
C PHE A 7 6.16 17.08 -48.05
N GLU A 8 5.46 17.77 -47.13
CA GLU A 8 4.68 19.03 -47.23
C GLU A 8 3.21 19.02 -47.68
N THR A 9 2.28 19.84 -47.16
CA THR A 9 2.04 20.66 -45.93
C THR A 9 0.58 21.17 -46.07
N GLY A 10 -0.12 21.46 -44.97
CA GLY A 10 -1.47 22.08 -45.05
C GLY A 10 -2.18 22.28 -43.71
N PHE A 11 -1.90 23.43 -43.09
CA PHE A 11 -2.35 23.96 -41.80
C PHE A 11 -3.59 24.85 -41.98
N GLU A 12 -4.56 24.85 -41.05
CA GLU A 12 -5.44 25.99 -40.61
C GLU A 12 -6.26 25.49 -39.38
N THR A 13 -5.89 25.81 -38.13
CA THR A 13 -6.28 26.95 -37.25
C THR A 13 -7.77 27.08 -36.89
N GLY A 14 -8.06 27.01 -35.59
CA GLY A 14 -9.31 27.44 -34.97
C GLY A 14 -9.20 27.42 -33.43
N PHE A 15 -8.69 28.51 -32.87
CA PHE A 15 -8.53 28.79 -31.44
C PHE A 15 -9.54 29.89 -31.09
N GLU A 16 -10.44 29.67 -30.13
CA GLU A 16 -11.17 30.75 -29.45
C GLU A 16 -11.02 30.59 -27.93
N THR A 17 -10.30 31.55 -27.36
CA THR A 17 -10.30 31.96 -25.96
C THR A 17 -11.47 32.89 -25.71
N ASP A 18 -12.13 32.77 -24.57
CA ASP A 18 -12.81 33.93 -23.98
C ASP A 18 -12.55 34.04 -22.46
N THR A 19 -12.00 35.19 -22.13
CA THR A 19 -11.72 35.75 -20.80
C THR A 19 -12.99 36.30 -20.17
N TYR A 20 -13.18 36.11 -18.86
CA TYR A 20 -14.17 36.84 -18.07
C TYR A 20 -13.46 37.66 -16.99
N THR A 21 -13.61 38.99 -17.04
CA THR A 21 -13.28 39.90 -15.94
C THR A 21 -14.45 40.83 -15.65
N ASP A 22 -14.78 40.85 -14.36
CA ASP A 22 -15.45 41.82 -13.47
C ASP A 22 -16.02 43.14 -14.02
N THR A 23 -17.21 43.51 -13.52
CA THR A 23 -17.50 44.87 -13.03
C THR A 23 -18.77 44.90 -12.17
N SER A 24 -18.63 45.37 -10.92
CA SER A 24 -19.70 45.92 -10.07
C SER A 24 -20.30 47.22 -10.64
N PRO A 25 -21.48 47.67 -10.13
CA PRO A 25 -21.42 48.84 -9.23
C PRO A 25 -22.41 48.82 -8.04
N GLU A 26 -22.07 49.62 -7.03
CA GLU A 26 -22.73 49.85 -5.75
C GLU A 26 -24.08 50.59 -5.78
N THR A 27 -24.87 50.42 -4.71
CA THR A 27 -25.50 51.42 -3.80
C THR A 27 -26.73 50.76 -3.14
N GLY A 28 -27.10 50.88 -1.87
CA GLY A 28 -26.58 51.56 -0.68
C GLY A 28 -27.55 51.30 0.48
N PHE A 29 -27.00 51.10 1.69
CA PHE A 29 -27.45 51.51 3.04
C PHE A 29 -28.95 51.56 3.41
N GLU A 30 -29.37 50.81 4.45
CA GLU A 30 -29.98 51.32 5.70
C GLU A 30 -30.07 50.21 6.78
N THR A 31 -30.11 50.67 8.03
CA THR A 31 -29.76 50.02 9.30
C THR A 31 -30.96 49.49 10.11
N GLY A 32 -30.70 48.50 10.98
CA GLY A 32 -31.50 48.11 12.16
C GLY A 32 -31.10 46.70 12.58
N PHE A 33 -30.33 46.42 13.64
CA PHE A 33 -30.41 46.77 15.07
C PHE A 33 -31.70 46.32 15.76
N GLU A 34 -31.65 45.10 16.33
CA GLU A 34 -32.34 44.58 17.53
C GLU A 34 -31.84 43.13 17.69
N GLU A 35 -30.82 42.87 18.52
CA GLU A 35 -30.91 42.55 19.96
C GLU A 35 -31.77 41.31 20.25
N THR A 36 -31.15 40.14 20.36
CA THR A 36 -31.55 39.14 21.37
C THR A 36 -30.30 38.46 21.94
N THR A 37 -30.15 38.66 23.23
CA THR A 37 -29.17 38.11 24.14
C THR A 37 -29.59 36.71 24.58
N GLU A 38 -28.74 35.71 24.38
CA GLU A 38 -28.77 34.48 25.19
C GLU A 38 -27.42 34.37 25.91
N THR A 39 -27.57 34.22 27.21
CA THR A 39 -26.55 34.28 28.26
C THR A 39 -25.93 32.92 28.51
N GLY A 40 -24.63 32.91 28.80
CA GLY A 40 -24.03 31.91 29.69
C GLY A 40 -23.00 31.00 29.04
N PHE A 41 -21.78 31.49 28.90
CA PHE A 41 -20.60 30.61 28.89
C PHE A 41 -19.66 31.11 29.99
N GLU A 42 -19.56 30.31 31.05
CA GLU A 42 -18.68 30.58 32.18
C GLU A 42 -17.23 30.43 31.72
N GLU A 43 -16.49 31.53 31.85
CA GLU A 43 -15.04 31.59 31.76
C GLU A 43 -14.46 31.04 33.06
N THR A 44 -14.07 29.76 33.07
CA THR A 44 -13.14 29.25 34.08
C THR A 44 -11.73 29.39 33.54
N THR A 45 -11.07 30.45 33.97
CA THR A 45 -9.62 30.55 34.05
C THR A 45 -9.15 29.49 35.04
N ASP A 46 -8.49 28.43 34.57
CA ASP A 46 -7.74 27.53 35.43
C ASP A 46 -6.24 27.73 35.23
N THR A 47 -5.62 28.14 36.32
CA THR A 47 -4.21 28.44 36.47
C THR A 47 -3.51 27.20 37.02
N GLY A 48 -2.63 26.61 36.22
CA GLY A 48 -1.45 25.90 36.69
C GLY A 48 -1.64 24.77 37.71
N SER A 49 -1.65 23.55 37.21
CA SER A 49 -0.83 22.48 37.80
C SER A 49 -0.46 21.48 36.72
N GLU A 50 0.80 21.53 36.29
CA GLU A 50 1.49 20.36 35.76
C GLU A 50 1.52 19.30 36.86
N GLU A 51 0.46 18.51 36.98
CA GLU A 51 0.57 17.17 37.52
C GLU A 51 1.11 16.30 36.40
N THR A 52 2.43 16.13 36.41
CA THR A 52 3.07 14.93 35.90
C THR A 52 2.56 13.74 36.71
N THR A 53 1.34 13.29 36.43
CA THR A 53 0.95 11.93 36.75
C THR A 53 1.84 11.05 35.89
N GLY A 54 2.78 10.35 36.53
CA GLY A 54 3.55 9.30 35.86
C GLY A 54 2.56 8.29 35.28
N GLY A 55 2.28 8.43 33.98
CA GLY A 55 1.60 7.41 33.21
C GLY A 55 2.43 6.14 33.36
N GLY A 56 1.77 5.05 33.75
CA GLY A 56 2.41 3.74 33.66
C GLY A 56 2.92 3.54 32.23
N GLU A 57 3.95 2.72 32.05
CA GLU A 57 4.65 2.47 30.78
C GLU A 57 3.75 2.06 29.58
N CYS A 58 2.43 1.94 29.79
CA CYS A 58 1.44 1.46 28.83
C CYS A 58 0.29 2.42 28.47
N GLU A 59 0.31 3.70 28.89
CA GLU A 59 -0.59 4.71 28.28
C GLU A 59 0.06 5.29 27.03
N ALA A 60 0.27 4.47 26.00
CA ALA A 60 0.84 4.92 24.73
C ALA A 60 -0.25 5.51 23.84
N GLN A 61 -0.11 6.77 23.39
CA GLN A 61 -1.06 7.38 22.47
C GLN A 61 -0.62 7.15 21.01
N VAL A 62 -1.37 6.36 20.24
CA VAL A 62 -1.08 6.19 18.81
C VAL A 62 -1.52 7.43 18.04
N HIS A 63 -0.55 8.17 17.49
CA HIS A 63 -0.78 9.36 16.64
C HIS A 63 -0.79 8.96 15.17
N PRO A 64 -1.91 9.08 14.42
CA PRO A 64 -1.97 8.63 13.03
C PRO A 64 -0.87 9.19 12.12
N ARG A 65 -0.52 10.47 12.29
CA ARG A 65 0.42 11.21 11.42
C ARG A 65 1.89 11.14 11.85
N ARG A 66 2.20 10.35 12.88
CA ARG A 66 3.58 10.18 13.41
C ARG A 66 3.90 8.73 13.75
N SER A 67 2.91 7.96 14.21
CA SER A 67 3.02 6.55 14.60
C SER A 67 2.59 5.57 13.50
N LEU A 68 1.79 6.02 12.52
CA LEU A 68 1.28 5.14 11.44
C LEU A 68 1.76 5.56 10.07
N ILE A 69 1.86 6.86 9.82
CA ILE A 69 2.42 7.40 8.59
C ILE A 69 3.09 8.74 8.86
N GLU A 70 4.35 8.86 8.47
CA GLU A 70 5.12 10.11 8.53
C GLU A 70 5.29 10.66 7.11
N THR A 71 4.89 11.91 6.88
CA THR A 71 5.02 12.56 5.56
C THR A 71 5.55 13.99 5.60
N ALA A 72 6.11 14.44 6.73
CA ALA A 72 6.78 15.73 6.81
C ALA A 72 8.10 15.69 6.02
N PRO A 73 8.34 16.61 5.06
CA PRO A 73 9.58 16.62 4.29
C PRO A 73 10.84 16.64 5.17
N GLU A 74 10.84 17.39 6.27
CA GLU A 74 11.97 17.48 7.20
C GLU A 74 12.27 16.16 7.92
N ALA A 75 11.27 15.29 8.12
CA ALA A 75 11.46 13.95 8.69
C ALA A 75 11.94 12.92 7.66
N LEU A 76 11.78 13.23 6.37
CA LEU A 76 12.17 12.37 5.26
C LEU A 76 13.57 12.69 4.71
N GLU A 77 14.17 13.79 5.19
CA GLU A 77 15.52 14.21 4.80
C GLU A 77 16.58 13.15 5.12
N GLY A 78 17.62 13.09 4.29
CA GLY A 78 18.76 12.18 4.50
C GLY A 78 18.53 10.74 4.06
N VAL A 79 17.43 10.47 3.36
CA VAL A 79 17.18 9.20 2.65
C VAL A 79 17.10 9.42 1.15
N SER A 80 17.79 8.56 0.40
CA SER A 80 17.77 8.53 -1.06
C SER A 80 17.59 7.09 -1.55
N MET A 81 17.19 6.91 -2.81
CA MET A 81 17.08 5.58 -3.43
C MET A 81 18.41 4.84 -3.36
N ALA A 82 19.51 5.53 -3.69
CA ALA A 82 20.84 4.95 -3.65
C ALA A 82 21.21 4.45 -2.24
N PHE A 83 20.88 5.22 -1.21
CA PHE A 83 21.15 4.84 0.18
C PHE A 83 20.30 3.65 0.62
N LEU A 84 19.01 3.63 0.28
CA LEU A 84 18.10 2.52 0.58
C LEU A 84 18.59 1.21 -0.05
N LEU A 85 18.86 1.21 -1.36
CA LEU A 85 19.31 0.02 -2.08
C LEU A 85 20.70 -0.44 -1.60
N GLN A 86 21.57 0.48 -1.21
CA GLN A 86 22.84 0.16 -0.57
C GLN A 86 22.64 -0.61 0.75
N GLN A 87 21.73 -0.16 1.62
CA GLN A 87 21.44 -0.86 2.88
C GLN A 87 20.79 -2.22 2.66
N ALA A 88 19.85 -2.30 1.71
CA ALA A 88 19.20 -3.56 1.35
C ALA A 88 20.21 -4.63 0.92
N ALA A 89 21.26 -4.25 0.18
CA ALA A 89 22.33 -5.18 -0.23
C ALA A 89 23.32 -5.49 0.90
N SER A 90 23.74 -4.47 1.66
CA SER A 90 24.78 -4.59 2.68
C SER A 90 24.36 -5.48 3.85
N THR A 91 23.07 -5.47 4.19
CA THR A 91 22.48 -6.28 5.27
C THR A 91 22.37 -7.77 4.93
N THR A 92 22.66 -8.16 3.70
CA THR A 92 22.65 -9.55 3.23
C THR A 92 24.03 -10.02 2.75
N ASP A 93 25.10 -9.35 3.16
CA ASP A 93 26.49 -9.61 2.74
C ASP A 93 26.70 -9.60 1.20
N LEU A 94 25.85 -8.86 0.47
CA LEU A 94 25.99 -8.67 -0.98
C LEU A 94 26.82 -7.42 -1.27
N VAL A 95 27.46 -7.38 -2.44
CA VAL A 95 28.12 -6.20 -2.97
C VAL A 95 27.05 -5.13 -3.22
N ALA A 96 27.13 -4.04 -2.45
CA ALA A 96 26.27 -2.89 -2.62
C ALA A 96 26.59 -2.16 -3.93
N ASP A 97 25.65 -2.23 -4.86
CA ASP A 97 25.70 -1.57 -6.17
C ASP A 97 24.28 -1.02 -6.45
N PRO A 98 23.91 0.12 -5.82
CA PRO A 98 22.54 0.61 -5.87
C PRO A 98 22.09 0.96 -7.29
N GLU A 99 23.00 1.43 -8.14
CA GLU A 99 22.74 1.68 -9.56
C GLU A 99 22.39 0.40 -10.32
N PHE A 100 23.07 -0.71 -10.02
CA PHE A 100 22.73 -2.00 -10.59
C PHE A 100 21.32 -2.44 -10.17
N THR A 101 21.00 -2.41 -8.88
CA THR A 101 19.68 -2.82 -8.39
C THR A 101 18.56 -1.90 -8.93
N TYR A 102 18.80 -0.60 -8.95
CA TYR A 102 17.88 0.39 -9.51
C TYR A 102 17.65 0.15 -11.01
N THR A 103 18.73 -0.03 -11.78
CA THR A 103 18.63 -0.32 -13.21
C THR A 103 17.84 -1.61 -13.45
N ARG A 104 17.95 -2.63 -12.60
CA ARG A 104 17.14 -3.87 -12.72
C ARG A 104 15.64 -3.63 -12.55
N ILE A 105 15.23 -2.74 -11.65
CA ILE A 105 13.82 -2.36 -11.49
C ILE A 105 13.35 -1.68 -12.77
N VAL A 106 14.09 -0.71 -13.27
CA VAL A 106 13.67 0.12 -14.41
C VAL A 106 13.76 -0.64 -15.75
N ASP A 107 14.80 -1.44 -15.97
CA ASP A 107 14.96 -2.25 -17.20
C ASP A 107 13.81 -3.26 -17.37
N SER A 108 13.11 -3.63 -16.29
CA SER A 108 11.91 -4.48 -16.37
C SER A 108 10.78 -3.88 -17.21
N PHE A 109 10.76 -2.55 -17.40
CA PHE A 109 9.82 -1.85 -18.27
C PHE A 109 10.25 -1.83 -19.75
N SER A 110 11.50 -2.20 -20.03
CA SER A 110 12.07 -2.24 -21.37
C SER A 110 12.04 -3.65 -21.95
N THR A 111 12.12 -3.76 -23.29
CA THR A 111 12.39 -5.06 -23.92
C THR A 111 13.84 -5.47 -23.69
N ASN A 112 14.14 -6.76 -23.75
CA ASN A 112 15.51 -7.29 -23.69
C ASN A 112 16.46 -6.64 -24.71
N ALA A 113 15.95 -6.27 -25.90
CA ALA A 113 16.73 -5.61 -26.94
C ALA A 113 17.03 -4.12 -26.63
N GLN A 114 16.29 -3.51 -25.71
CA GLN A 114 16.42 -2.12 -25.28
C GLN A 114 17.04 -1.98 -23.88
N ALA A 115 17.37 -3.09 -23.23
CA ALA A 115 17.92 -3.12 -21.88
C ALA A 115 19.19 -2.28 -21.75
N ALA A 116 19.29 -1.51 -20.67
CA ALA A 116 20.51 -0.77 -20.35
C ALA A 116 21.63 -1.70 -19.88
N GLN A 117 21.30 -2.81 -19.21
CA GLN A 117 22.26 -3.81 -18.78
C GLN A 117 21.91 -5.23 -19.23
N PRO A 118 22.88 -6.08 -19.61
CA PRO A 118 22.60 -7.47 -19.94
C PRO A 118 22.13 -8.26 -18.71
N GLY A 119 21.23 -9.23 -18.91
CA GLY A 119 20.63 -10.04 -17.83
C GLY A 119 19.50 -9.30 -17.11
N GLY A 120 19.01 -9.83 -15.99
CA GLY A 120 17.81 -9.30 -15.32
C GLY A 120 16.51 -9.64 -16.05
N SER A 121 15.37 -9.26 -15.44
CA SER A 121 14.04 -9.42 -16.03
C SER A 121 13.67 -8.25 -16.94
N HIS A 122 13.07 -8.55 -18.08
CA HIS A 122 12.52 -7.61 -19.05
C HIS A 122 11.05 -7.94 -19.35
N CYS A 123 10.28 -6.94 -19.75
CA CYS A 123 8.84 -7.13 -19.95
C CYS A 123 8.47 -8.11 -21.08
N ASN A 124 9.40 -8.49 -21.97
CA ASN A 124 9.16 -9.45 -23.05
C ASN A 124 9.93 -10.78 -22.88
N ASP A 125 10.43 -11.09 -21.69
CA ASP A 125 11.12 -12.36 -21.42
C ASP A 125 10.15 -13.56 -21.45
N GLU A 126 8.89 -13.34 -21.05
CA GLU A 126 7.80 -14.30 -21.20
C GLU A 126 6.77 -13.80 -22.24
N LEU A 127 6.21 -14.75 -23.01
CA LEU A 127 5.18 -14.46 -24.01
C LEU A 127 3.90 -15.27 -23.73
N VAL A 128 2.79 -14.55 -23.68
CA VAL A 128 1.43 -15.07 -23.58
C VAL A 128 0.73 -14.88 -24.92
N ALA A 129 0.41 -15.98 -25.61
CA ALA A 129 -0.15 -15.95 -26.96
C ALA A 129 0.68 -15.11 -27.97
N GLY A 130 2.00 -15.10 -27.80
CA GLY A 130 2.93 -14.35 -28.65
C GLY A 130 3.04 -12.86 -28.33
N GLN A 131 2.40 -12.38 -27.26
CA GLN A 131 2.55 -11.02 -26.73
C GLN A 131 3.28 -11.06 -25.38
N PRO A 132 3.99 -10.00 -25.00
CA PRO A 132 4.56 -9.84 -23.66
C PRO A 132 3.55 -10.18 -22.55
N GLY A 133 3.99 -10.94 -21.55
CA GLY A 133 3.15 -11.31 -20.41
C GLY A 133 3.92 -11.97 -19.29
N LEU A 134 3.24 -12.19 -18.16
CA LEU A 134 3.77 -12.87 -16.99
C LEU A 134 2.66 -13.69 -16.34
N ASN A 135 2.97 -14.93 -15.92
CA ASN A 135 2.03 -15.86 -15.29
C ASN A 135 0.79 -16.14 -16.16
N GLY A 136 0.96 -16.15 -17.49
CA GLY A 136 -0.15 -16.35 -18.41
C GLY A 136 -1.08 -15.15 -18.63
N TYR A 137 -0.75 -13.96 -18.10
CA TYR A 137 -1.49 -12.72 -18.33
C TYR A 137 -0.69 -11.73 -19.19
N PRO A 138 -1.35 -11.00 -20.10
CA PRO A 138 -0.67 -10.00 -20.91
C PRO A 138 -0.15 -8.83 -20.06
N MET A 139 0.93 -8.21 -20.52
CA MET A 139 1.48 -6.99 -19.92
C MET A 139 1.90 -6.00 -21.00
N GLN A 140 1.96 -4.72 -20.66
CA GLN A 140 2.44 -3.70 -21.58
C GLN A 140 3.96 -3.68 -21.67
N CYS A 141 4.49 -3.61 -22.89
CA CYS A 141 5.93 -3.69 -23.14
C CYS A 141 6.30 -3.16 -24.54
N PRO A 142 7.33 -2.31 -24.67
CA PRO A 142 7.99 -1.59 -23.58
C PRO A 142 7.05 -0.54 -22.97
N ARG A 143 7.49 0.09 -21.88
CA ARG A 143 6.87 1.30 -21.34
C ARG A 143 7.87 2.45 -21.19
N ALA A 144 7.35 3.68 -21.20
CA ALA A 144 8.11 4.91 -21.04
C ALA A 144 8.92 4.97 -19.74
N GLU A 145 8.47 4.31 -18.66
CA GLU A 145 9.20 4.26 -17.39
C GLU A 145 10.59 3.64 -17.53
N GLY A 146 10.85 2.84 -18.58
CA GLY A 146 12.19 2.35 -18.91
C GLY A 146 13.21 3.48 -19.14
N GLY A 147 12.75 4.70 -19.42
CA GLY A 147 13.56 5.91 -19.52
C GLY A 147 14.11 6.44 -18.19
N GLN A 148 13.69 5.88 -17.04
CA GLN A 148 14.18 6.28 -15.73
C GLN A 148 15.61 5.79 -15.44
N VAL A 149 16.19 4.92 -16.28
CA VAL A 149 17.58 4.44 -16.10
C VAL A 149 18.54 5.63 -16.00
N GLY A 150 19.36 5.63 -14.96
CA GLY A 150 20.34 6.69 -14.69
C GLY A 150 19.80 7.89 -13.89
N ASN A 151 18.53 7.88 -13.49
CA ASN A 151 17.92 8.95 -12.67
C ASN A 151 17.80 8.55 -11.18
N ILE A 152 18.68 7.67 -10.66
CA ILE A 152 18.58 7.19 -9.27
C ILE A 152 18.62 8.32 -8.24
N ASP A 153 19.35 9.39 -8.53
CA ASP A 153 19.54 10.55 -7.65
C ASP A 153 18.33 11.49 -7.62
N ASP A 154 17.41 11.37 -8.57
CA ASP A 154 16.19 12.19 -8.64
C ASP A 154 15.02 11.61 -7.82
N TRP A 155 15.20 10.43 -7.23
CA TRP A 155 14.21 9.81 -6.35
C TRP A 155 14.28 10.38 -4.94
N PHE A 156 13.12 10.74 -4.41
CA PHE A 156 12.98 11.27 -3.07
C PHE A 156 11.88 10.53 -2.28
N PRO A 157 12.05 10.34 -0.97
CA PRO A 157 11.03 9.74 -0.11
C PRO A 157 9.85 10.71 0.10
N ILE A 158 8.64 10.17 0.14
CA ILE A 158 7.40 10.92 0.44
C ILE A 158 6.65 10.38 1.66
N ALA A 159 6.98 9.17 2.12
CA ALA A 159 6.42 8.64 3.37
C ALA A 159 7.25 7.51 3.98
N TYR A 160 7.24 7.45 5.32
CA TYR A 160 7.40 6.20 6.06
C TYR A 160 6.01 5.71 6.51
N VAL A 161 5.75 4.41 6.44
CA VAL A 161 4.45 3.84 6.82
C VAL A 161 4.65 2.62 7.71
N ASN A 162 3.92 2.60 8.82
CA ASN A 162 3.75 1.45 9.69
C ASN A 162 2.49 0.68 9.30
N ARG A 163 2.63 -0.60 9.00
CA ARG A 163 1.53 -1.54 8.75
C ARG A 163 1.57 -2.69 9.75
N PHE A 164 1.68 -2.36 11.03
CA PHE A 164 1.53 -3.32 12.13
C PHE A 164 0.17 -4.05 12.08
N ASP A 165 -0.86 -3.44 11.47
CA ASP A 165 -2.15 -4.07 11.20
C ASP A 165 -2.06 -5.32 10.32
N LEU A 166 -0.95 -5.49 9.58
CA LEU A 166 -0.67 -6.67 8.77
C LEU A 166 0.17 -7.72 9.50
N ALA A 167 0.46 -7.54 10.80
CA ALA A 167 1.20 -8.53 11.55
C ALA A 167 0.46 -9.87 11.57
N SER A 168 1.17 -10.93 11.19
CA SER A 168 0.57 -12.26 11.11
C SER A 168 0.04 -12.70 12.47
N ALA A 169 -1.21 -13.20 12.50
CA ALA A 169 -1.88 -13.59 13.75
C ALA A 169 -1.15 -14.70 14.52
N ASP A 170 -0.35 -15.51 13.84
CA ASP A 170 0.50 -16.55 14.42
C ASP A 170 1.80 -16.01 15.03
N GLY A 171 2.07 -14.71 14.88
CA GLY A 171 3.28 -14.04 15.34
C GLY A 171 4.53 -14.38 14.53
N SER A 172 4.41 -14.89 13.31
CA SER A 172 5.56 -15.13 12.43
C SER A 172 6.28 -13.84 11.99
N ASP A 173 5.55 -12.73 11.93
CA ASP A 173 6.06 -11.40 11.60
C ASP A 173 5.37 -10.30 12.43
N CYS A 174 5.96 -9.11 12.40
CA CYS A 174 5.51 -7.90 13.08
C CYS A 174 4.87 -6.89 12.11
N GLY A 175 4.28 -7.39 11.03
CA GLY A 175 3.65 -6.61 9.98
C GLY A 175 4.66 -6.05 8.98
N GLU A 176 4.24 -5.03 8.25
CA GLU A 176 5.07 -4.41 7.22
C GLU A 176 5.52 -3.00 7.60
N GLN A 177 6.72 -2.63 7.18
CA GLN A 177 7.28 -1.28 7.29
C GLN A 177 7.62 -0.79 5.90
N ARG A 178 7.13 0.40 5.54
CA ARG A 178 7.22 0.88 4.15
C ARG A 178 7.95 2.20 4.02
N ILE A 179 8.73 2.32 2.96
CA ILE A 179 9.18 3.61 2.41
C ILE A 179 8.53 3.79 1.05
N ILE A 180 7.87 4.93 0.85
CA ILE A 180 7.34 5.33 -0.46
C ILE A 180 8.29 6.37 -1.03
N MET A 181 8.75 6.16 -2.26
CA MET A 181 9.58 7.10 -3.00
C MET A 181 8.91 7.49 -4.32
N ALA A 182 9.16 8.72 -4.75
CA ALA A 182 8.70 9.28 -6.01
C ALA A 182 9.88 9.83 -6.81
N THR A 183 9.74 9.90 -8.13
CA THR A 183 10.60 10.68 -9.02
C THR A 183 9.72 11.45 -10.00
N ASN A 184 10.22 12.63 -10.39
CA ASN A 184 9.64 13.50 -11.41
C ASN A 184 10.63 13.78 -12.57
N ALA A 185 11.68 12.95 -12.72
CA ALA A 185 12.80 13.19 -13.63
C ALA A 185 12.45 12.97 -15.11
N GLN A 186 11.67 11.95 -15.42
CA GLN A 186 11.17 11.61 -16.75
C GLN A 186 9.66 11.45 -16.68
N ASP A 187 9.00 12.52 -16.21
CA ASP A 187 7.63 12.49 -15.69
C ASP A 187 7.56 11.65 -14.40
N ARG A 188 6.42 11.03 -14.08
CA ARG A 188 6.08 10.59 -12.72
C ARG A 188 6.23 9.07 -12.60
N MET A 189 6.99 8.61 -11.61
CA MET A 189 7.03 7.19 -11.23
C MET A 189 7.24 7.03 -9.73
N PHE A 190 6.53 6.09 -9.11
CA PHE A 190 6.70 5.78 -7.69
C PHE A 190 7.20 4.35 -7.48
N VAL A 191 7.83 4.14 -6.34
CA VAL A 191 8.12 2.81 -5.80
C VAL A 191 7.82 2.78 -4.31
N ILE A 192 7.28 1.66 -3.86
CA ILE A 192 7.04 1.35 -2.46
C ILE A 192 7.89 0.14 -2.14
N PHE A 193 8.76 0.28 -1.15
CA PHE A 193 9.46 -0.83 -0.51
C PHE A 193 8.63 -1.26 0.68
N GLU A 194 8.12 -2.49 0.69
CA GLU A 194 7.21 -3.01 1.70
C GLU A 194 7.86 -4.17 2.43
N ALA A 195 8.72 -3.84 3.39
CA ALA A 195 9.46 -4.84 4.14
C ALA A 195 8.56 -5.53 5.15
N ARG A 196 8.42 -6.86 5.04
CA ARG A 196 7.81 -7.67 6.10
C ARG A 196 8.84 -7.89 7.19
N ILE A 197 8.51 -7.56 8.44
CA ILE A 197 9.46 -7.57 9.54
C ILE A 197 9.37 -8.90 10.29
N PRO A 198 10.38 -9.78 10.20
CA PRO A 198 10.35 -11.04 10.92
C PRO A 198 10.26 -10.82 12.42
N ASN A 199 9.46 -11.64 13.10
CA ASN A 199 9.46 -11.67 14.55
C ASN A 199 10.73 -12.40 15.03
N PRO A 200 11.62 -11.78 15.83
CA PRO A 200 12.83 -12.42 16.33
C PRO A 200 12.54 -13.55 17.33
N ASP A 201 11.36 -13.58 17.94
CA ASP A 201 10.91 -14.68 18.80
C ASP A 201 9.45 -15.08 18.52
N PRO A 202 9.20 -15.85 17.44
CA PRO A 202 7.85 -16.28 17.07
C PRO A 202 7.16 -17.15 18.13
N GLN A 203 7.92 -17.75 19.06
CA GLN A 203 7.35 -18.56 20.15
C GLN A 203 6.58 -17.70 21.16
N CYS A 204 6.88 -16.39 21.22
CA CYS A 204 6.16 -15.41 22.01
C CYS A 204 4.89 -14.89 21.32
N GLY A 205 4.60 -15.34 20.08
CA GLY A 205 3.58 -14.73 19.24
C GLY A 205 3.82 -13.23 19.04
N LEU A 206 2.75 -12.46 18.82
CA LEU A 206 2.82 -11.01 18.59
C LEU A 206 3.36 -10.21 19.80
N ALA A 207 3.45 -10.78 21.01
CA ALA A 207 4.04 -10.07 22.15
C ALA A 207 5.50 -9.67 21.89
N ALA A 208 6.25 -10.47 21.13
CA ALA A 208 7.61 -10.14 20.73
C ALA A 208 7.70 -8.98 19.71
N CYS A 209 6.57 -8.54 19.15
CA CYS A 209 6.49 -7.37 18.28
C CYS A 209 6.29 -6.04 19.05
N THR A 210 6.13 -6.09 20.38
CA THR A 210 6.01 -4.90 21.24
C THR A 210 7.11 -3.86 21.00
N PRO A 211 8.40 -4.23 20.80
CA PRO A 211 9.45 -3.24 20.51
C PRO A 211 9.19 -2.43 19.22
N VAL A 212 8.65 -3.06 18.16
CA VAL A 212 8.32 -2.37 16.90
C VAL A 212 7.12 -1.44 17.11
N ALA A 213 6.07 -1.92 17.76
CA ALA A 213 4.90 -1.09 18.05
C ALA A 213 5.27 0.09 18.95
N LYS A 214 6.07 -0.15 20.00
CA LYS A 214 6.54 0.89 20.92
C LYS A 214 7.41 1.93 20.22
N PHE A 215 8.33 1.51 19.35
CA PHE A 215 9.13 2.44 18.56
C PHE A 215 8.23 3.46 17.83
N TRP A 216 7.21 2.97 17.13
CA TRP A 216 6.28 3.83 16.40
C TRP A 216 5.38 4.68 17.30
N THR A 217 4.92 4.17 18.45
CA THR A 217 4.15 4.99 19.37
C THR A 217 4.98 6.13 19.94
N ASP A 218 6.24 5.87 20.30
CA ASP A 218 7.15 6.85 20.89
C ASP A 218 7.47 8.00 19.91
N LEU A 219 7.42 7.76 18.59
CA LEU A 219 7.54 8.84 17.59
C LEU A 219 6.42 9.89 17.71
N GLY A 220 5.25 9.52 18.27
CA GLY A 220 4.13 10.43 18.51
C GLY A 220 4.51 11.61 19.42
N ASP A 221 5.37 11.34 20.40
CA ASP A 221 5.84 12.29 21.41
C ASP A 221 6.97 13.21 20.88
N ILE A 222 7.57 12.87 19.74
CA ILE A 222 8.63 13.65 19.11
C ILE A 222 8.02 14.71 18.19
N SER A 223 7.82 15.91 18.73
CA SER A 223 7.23 17.03 17.98
C SER A 223 8.14 17.58 16.87
N ASP A 224 9.46 17.50 17.05
CA ASP A 224 10.43 17.97 16.06
C ASP A 224 10.55 16.95 14.90
N PRO A 225 10.17 17.31 13.65
CA PRO A 225 10.24 16.40 12.52
C PRO A 225 11.66 15.93 12.20
N THR A 226 12.68 16.77 12.40
CA THR A 226 14.07 16.35 12.14
C THR A 226 14.49 15.26 13.12
N ALA A 227 14.25 15.45 14.42
CA ALA A 227 14.56 14.44 15.43
C ALA A 227 13.77 13.13 15.20
N ARG A 228 12.52 13.22 14.74
CA ARG A 228 11.70 12.05 14.39
C ARG A 228 12.24 11.33 13.15
N GLY A 229 12.68 12.09 12.15
CA GLY A 229 13.34 11.57 10.95
C GLY A 229 14.63 10.81 11.26
N GLU A 230 15.43 11.29 12.22
CA GLU A 230 16.62 10.58 12.69
C GLU A 230 16.27 9.19 13.28
N GLN A 231 15.20 9.08 14.08
CA GLN A 231 14.75 7.80 14.62
C GLN A 231 14.24 6.85 13.52
N LEU A 232 13.47 7.38 12.57
CA LEU A 232 12.96 6.62 11.41
C LEU A 232 14.10 6.12 10.53
N ARG A 233 15.06 6.98 10.19
CA ARG A 233 16.23 6.59 9.41
C ARG A 233 17.05 5.51 10.13
N ALA A 234 17.21 5.63 11.45
CA ALA A 234 17.88 4.61 12.25
C ALA A 234 17.14 3.26 12.18
N ALA A 235 15.82 3.24 12.41
CA ALA A 235 15.05 1.99 12.37
C ALA A 235 14.98 1.36 10.98
N PHE A 236 14.88 2.17 9.93
CA PHE A 236 14.73 1.66 8.57
C PHE A 236 16.06 1.28 7.91
N LEU A 237 17.15 2.00 8.18
CA LEU A 237 18.36 1.97 7.35
C LEU A 237 19.66 1.80 8.13
N ASP A 238 19.90 2.58 9.19
CA ASP A 238 21.22 2.58 9.86
C ASP A 238 21.37 1.50 10.94
N GLY A 239 20.26 1.08 11.57
CA GLY A 239 20.23 0.31 12.82
C GLY A 239 19.83 1.19 14.00
N HIS A 240 18.83 0.75 14.75
CA HIS A 240 18.30 1.47 15.91
C HIS A 240 18.58 0.70 17.20
N ASP A 241 19.33 1.28 18.13
CA ASP A 241 19.86 0.61 19.33
C ASP A 241 18.80 -0.20 20.11
N ALA A 242 17.63 0.38 20.37
CA ALA A 242 16.57 -0.31 21.12
C ALA A 242 15.93 -1.48 20.34
N LEU A 243 15.83 -1.37 19.01
CA LEU A 243 15.27 -2.41 18.17
C LEU A 243 16.28 -3.54 18.00
N SER A 244 17.56 -3.21 17.78
CA SER A 244 18.65 -4.18 17.72
C SER A 244 18.85 -4.91 19.04
N ALA A 245 18.71 -4.23 20.18
CA ALA A 245 18.72 -4.87 21.50
C ALA A 245 17.55 -5.87 21.67
N ALA A 246 16.44 -5.64 20.99
CA ALA A 246 15.29 -6.55 20.93
C ALA A 246 15.38 -7.61 19.82
N GLY A 247 16.49 -7.66 19.07
CA GLY A 247 16.73 -8.66 18.03
C GLY A 247 16.23 -8.29 16.63
N PHE A 248 15.82 -7.03 16.42
CA PHE A 248 15.43 -6.53 15.09
C PHE A 248 16.62 -5.91 14.36
N GLU A 249 16.80 -6.30 13.11
CA GLU A 249 17.68 -5.64 12.15
C GLU A 249 17.00 -4.38 11.57
N PRO A 250 17.73 -3.49 10.85
CA PRO A 250 17.09 -2.43 10.08
C PRO A 250 15.94 -2.96 9.24
N PHE A 251 14.88 -2.18 9.02
CA PHE A 251 13.71 -2.71 8.32
C PHE A 251 13.96 -2.98 6.83
N MET A 252 14.72 -2.12 6.15
CA MET A 252 14.98 -2.21 4.71
C MET A 252 16.17 -3.10 4.38
N THR A 253 16.06 -4.39 4.71
CA THR A 253 17.01 -5.43 4.30
C THR A 253 16.55 -6.15 3.05
N GLY A 254 17.49 -6.69 2.26
CA GLY A 254 17.17 -7.49 1.09
C GLY A 254 16.32 -8.72 1.40
N VAL A 255 16.49 -9.33 2.59
CA VAL A 255 15.71 -10.51 3.03
C VAL A 255 14.28 -10.18 3.45
N ASN A 256 14.00 -8.94 3.84
CA ASN A 256 12.65 -8.52 4.24
C ASN A 256 11.73 -8.24 3.04
N MET A 257 12.25 -8.32 1.80
CA MET A 257 11.53 -8.09 0.54
C MET A 257 11.94 -9.11 -0.54
N THR A 258 12.11 -10.36 -0.14
CA THR A 258 12.35 -11.49 -1.05
C THR A 258 11.21 -12.49 -0.97
N PHE A 259 11.24 -13.52 -1.81
CA PHE A 259 10.21 -14.56 -1.86
C PHE A 259 9.83 -15.11 -0.49
N GLY A 260 8.54 -15.07 -0.19
CA GLY A 260 7.97 -15.50 1.09
C GLY A 260 8.03 -14.43 2.19
N SER A 261 8.45 -13.21 1.88
CA SER A 261 8.57 -12.09 2.81
C SER A 261 7.72 -10.89 2.36
N GLY A 262 8.27 -9.68 2.43
CA GLY A 262 7.68 -8.45 1.89
C GLY A 262 7.85 -8.33 0.37
N GLN A 263 7.59 -7.15 -0.17
CA GLN A 263 7.54 -6.92 -1.61
C GLN A 263 7.97 -5.51 -2.00
N ILE A 264 8.24 -5.30 -3.30
CA ILE A 264 8.48 -3.99 -3.88
C ILE A 264 7.39 -3.75 -4.93
N ARG A 265 6.74 -2.58 -4.89
CA ARG A 265 5.68 -2.26 -5.86
C ARG A 265 5.93 -0.92 -6.52
N THR A 266 5.78 -0.86 -7.83
CA THR A 266 5.87 0.40 -8.58
C THR A 266 4.50 0.94 -8.90
N ASN A 267 4.46 2.23 -9.15
CA ASN A 267 3.34 2.90 -9.78
C ASN A 267 3.86 3.70 -10.97
N SER A 268 3.29 3.44 -12.14
CA SER A 268 3.84 3.79 -13.44
C SER A 268 2.81 4.61 -14.21
N PHE A 269 3.12 5.89 -14.44
CA PHE A 269 2.18 6.89 -14.93
C PHE A 269 2.52 7.44 -16.33
N ASP A 270 3.71 7.14 -16.84
CA ASP A 270 4.28 7.78 -18.03
C ASP A 270 3.63 7.29 -19.33
N ASP A 271 2.92 6.15 -19.26
CA ASP A 271 2.15 5.55 -20.36
C ASP A 271 0.76 5.11 -19.89
N ASP A 272 -0.22 5.21 -20.80
CA ASP A 272 -1.56 4.65 -20.62
C ASP A 272 -1.62 3.13 -20.95
N PRO A 273 -2.45 2.37 -20.23
CA PRO A 273 -3.02 2.75 -18.94
C PRO A 273 -1.94 2.80 -17.87
N TRP A 274 -2.22 3.51 -16.79
CA TRP A 274 -1.39 3.46 -15.58
C TRP A 274 -1.35 2.04 -15.01
N THR A 275 -0.18 1.62 -14.56
CA THR A 275 0.01 0.26 -14.04
C THR A 275 0.81 0.22 -12.74
N LEU A 276 0.54 -0.83 -11.95
CA LEU A 276 1.38 -1.25 -10.85
C LEU A 276 1.97 -2.62 -11.15
N ARG A 277 3.25 -2.78 -10.81
CA ARG A 277 3.99 -4.03 -10.90
C ARG A 277 4.55 -4.39 -9.53
N GLN A 278 4.73 -5.69 -9.30
CA GLN A 278 5.33 -6.22 -8.09
C GLN A 278 6.68 -6.86 -8.41
N PHE A 279 7.61 -6.72 -7.48
CA PHE A 279 8.95 -7.24 -7.57
C PHE A 279 9.40 -7.83 -6.24
N GLU A 280 10.38 -8.72 -6.34
CA GLU A 280 11.09 -9.33 -5.22
C GLU A 280 12.59 -9.09 -5.38
N PHE A 281 13.28 -8.86 -4.27
CA PHE A 281 14.74 -8.92 -4.25
C PHE A 281 15.23 -10.35 -4.44
N VAL A 282 16.31 -10.49 -5.19
CA VAL A 282 17.01 -11.76 -5.45
C VAL A 282 18.51 -11.56 -5.37
N THR A 283 19.26 -12.65 -5.15
CA THR A 283 20.70 -12.63 -5.33
C THR A 283 21.04 -12.84 -6.81
N GLU A 284 21.70 -11.88 -7.44
CA GLU A 284 22.22 -11.98 -8.81
C GLU A 284 23.76 -11.98 -8.79
N GLY A 285 24.35 -13.17 -8.72
CA GLY A 285 25.79 -13.32 -8.52
C GLY A 285 26.16 -12.95 -7.08
N ASP A 286 26.97 -11.92 -6.91
CA ASP A 286 27.37 -11.34 -5.62
C ASP A 286 26.65 -10.03 -5.30
N ARG A 287 25.64 -9.62 -6.10
CA ARG A 287 24.90 -8.37 -5.97
C ARG A 287 23.42 -8.60 -5.67
N LEU A 288 22.76 -7.55 -5.18
CA LEU A 288 21.31 -7.50 -5.02
C LEU A 288 20.65 -7.22 -6.37
N GLY A 289 19.94 -8.20 -6.91
CA GLY A 289 19.11 -8.07 -8.10
C GLY A 289 17.64 -7.92 -7.73
N VAL A 290 16.81 -7.70 -8.74
CA VAL A 290 15.35 -7.63 -8.63
C VAL A 290 14.74 -8.46 -9.75
N ILE A 291 13.63 -9.13 -9.47
CA ILE A 291 12.82 -9.81 -10.47
C ILE A 291 11.36 -9.37 -10.37
N GLN A 292 10.71 -9.13 -11.51
CA GLN A 292 9.27 -8.93 -11.53
C GLN A 292 8.56 -10.25 -11.22
N VAL A 293 7.56 -10.17 -10.34
CA VAL A 293 6.66 -11.28 -10.01
C VAL A 293 5.21 -10.88 -10.30
N PRO A 294 4.29 -11.85 -10.42
CA PRO A 294 2.87 -11.53 -10.54
C PRO A 294 2.39 -10.69 -9.36
N VAL A 295 1.51 -9.73 -9.62
CA VAL A 295 0.95 -8.89 -8.58
C VAL A 295 0.05 -9.75 -7.70
N SER A 296 0.42 -9.87 -6.43
CA SER A 296 -0.24 -10.75 -5.48
C SER A 296 -1.66 -10.27 -5.18
N ASN A 297 -2.61 -11.21 -5.04
CA ASN A 297 -4.02 -10.94 -4.77
C ASN A 297 -4.68 -10.00 -5.79
N ASN A 298 -4.18 -9.98 -7.04
CA ASN A 298 -4.67 -9.14 -8.11
C ASN A 298 -5.43 -9.98 -9.15
N SER A 299 -6.74 -9.82 -9.26
CA SER A 299 -7.57 -10.60 -10.19
C SER A 299 -7.65 -9.97 -11.59
N PHE A 300 -8.15 -10.75 -12.55
CA PHE A 300 -8.36 -10.34 -13.94
C PHE A 300 -9.86 -10.38 -14.29
N ALA A 301 -10.44 -9.27 -14.76
CA ALA A 301 -11.88 -9.21 -15.03
C ALA A 301 -12.41 -10.37 -15.88
N PRO A 302 -11.73 -10.82 -16.97
CA PRO A 302 -12.16 -11.99 -17.71
C PRO A 302 -12.28 -13.31 -16.92
N VAL A 303 -11.67 -13.48 -15.74
CA VAL A 303 -11.90 -14.70 -14.93
C VAL A 303 -13.25 -14.68 -14.20
N TRP A 304 -13.85 -13.50 -14.02
CA TRP A 304 -15.19 -13.32 -13.47
C TRP A 304 -16.31 -13.66 -14.46
N ASN A 305 -16.00 -13.60 -15.76
CA ASN A 305 -16.90 -14.07 -16.80
C ASN A 305 -16.77 -15.60 -16.95
N ASP A 306 -17.83 -16.36 -16.65
CA ASP A 306 -17.82 -17.82 -16.75
C ASP A 306 -17.88 -18.38 -18.18
N LEU A 307 -18.13 -17.53 -19.18
CA LEU A 307 -18.00 -17.83 -20.60
C LEU A 307 -16.60 -17.52 -21.15
N SER A 308 -15.74 -16.88 -20.35
CA SER A 308 -14.36 -16.60 -20.75
C SER A 308 -13.59 -17.88 -21.03
N GLY A 309 -12.84 -17.87 -22.14
CA GLY A 309 -11.92 -18.94 -22.51
C GLY A 309 -10.59 -18.92 -21.76
N HIS A 310 -10.42 -18.02 -20.78
CA HIS A 310 -9.16 -17.91 -20.04
C HIS A 310 -8.87 -19.17 -19.23
N ILE A 311 -7.65 -19.71 -19.34
CA ILE A 311 -7.29 -21.01 -18.76
C ILE A 311 -7.37 -21.02 -17.22
N ALA A 312 -7.06 -19.89 -16.58
CA ALA A 312 -7.17 -19.74 -15.13
C ALA A 312 -8.62 -19.60 -14.63
N GLY A 313 -9.59 -19.34 -15.52
CA GLY A 313 -10.97 -19.00 -15.15
C GLY A 313 -11.62 -19.97 -14.14
N PRO A 314 -11.63 -21.29 -14.40
CA PRO A 314 -12.21 -22.25 -13.46
C PRO A 314 -11.54 -22.25 -12.09
N ALA A 315 -10.20 -22.19 -12.05
CA ALA A 315 -9.43 -22.20 -10.80
C ALA A 315 -9.66 -20.91 -10.00
N CYS A 316 -9.68 -19.75 -10.67
CA CYS A 316 -9.90 -18.47 -10.01
C CYS A 316 -11.31 -18.32 -9.47
N ARG A 317 -12.35 -18.75 -10.21
CA ARG A 317 -13.72 -18.75 -9.69
C ARG A 317 -13.88 -19.66 -8.48
N ALA A 318 -13.20 -20.82 -8.47
CA ALA A 318 -13.17 -21.70 -7.29
C ALA A 318 -12.45 -21.03 -6.11
N SER A 319 -11.32 -20.35 -6.37
CA SER A 319 -10.58 -19.59 -5.35
C SER A 319 -11.42 -18.46 -4.76
N ILE A 320 -12.13 -17.70 -5.59
CA ILE A 320 -13.02 -16.61 -5.17
C ILE A 320 -14.10 -17.16 -4.25
N LEU A 321 -14.82 -18.22 -4.65
CA LEU A 321 -15.86 -18.85 -3.81
C LEU A 321 -15.34 -19.37 -2.47
N ALA A 322 -14.06 -19.75 -2.40
CA ALA A 322 -13.43 -20.25 -1.18
C ALA A 322 -13.01 -19.14 -0.22
N ASN A 323 -12.81 -17.89 -0.68
CA ASN A 323 -12.16 -16.82 0.08
C ASN A 323 -13.00 -15.52 0.13
N LEU A 324 -14.32 -15.63 0.25
CA LEU A 324 -15.20 -14.45 0.28
C LEU A 324 -15.27 -13.74 1.64
N ASP A 325 -14.85 -14.38 2.73
CA ASP A 325 -15.11 -13.89 4.09
C ASP A 325 -14.53 -12.49 4.33
N GLY A 326 -13.32 -12.22 3.83
CA GLY A 326 -12.68 -10.90 3.91
C GLY A 326 -13.37 -9.80 3.09
N LEU A 327 -14.27 -10.16 2.17
CA LEU A 327 -15.09 -9.21 1.43
C LEU A 327 -16.44 -8.93 2.10
N LEU A 328 -16.82 -9.65 3.17
CA LEU A 328 -18.13 -9.46 3.80
C LEU A 328 -18.15 -8.33 4.84
N THR A 329 -16.99 -7.82 5.24
CA THR A 329 -16.88 -6.69 6.17
C THR A 329 -17.28 -5.36 5.53
N ASP A 330 -17.98 -4.51 6.28
CA ASP A 330 -18.31 -3.13 5.88
C ASP A 330 -17.17 -2.15 6.17
N ASN A 331 -16.14 -2.59 6.88
CA ASN A 331 -14.93 -1.80 7.10
C ASN A 331 -14.00 -1.93 5.89
N THR A 332 -13.96 -0.88 5.07
CA THR A 332 -13.13 -0.79 3.86
C THR A 332 -11.65 -1.00 4.13
N ALA A 333 -11.15 -0.62 5.31
CA ALA A 333 -9.76 -0.82 5.72
C ALA A 333 -9.41 -2.30 5.97
N ARG A 334 -10.42 -3.16 6.16
CA ARG A 334 -10.29 -4.61 6.41
C ARG A 334 -10.73 -5.47 5.24
N MET A 335 -11.27 -4.84 4.21
CA MET A 335 -11.75 -5.55 3.05
C MET A 335 -10.56 -6.15 2.31
N GLY A 336 -10.65 -7.44 1.98
CA GLY A 336 -9.56 -8.14 1.32
C GLY A 336 -10.00 -9.50 0.79
N MET A 337 -9.28 -9.99 -0.21
CA MET A 337 -9.48 -11.32 -0.75
C MET A 337 -8.13 -11.94 -1.10
N THR A 338 -7.92 -13.17 -0.62
CA THR A 338 -6.77 -13.98 -1.03
C THR A 338 -7.14 -14.80 -2.26
N LEU A 339 -6.24 -14.83 -3.24
CA LEU A 339 -6.41 -15.58 -4.47
C LEU A 339 -5.32 -16.64 -4.60
N ALA A 340 -5.65 -17.73 -5.30
CA ALA A 340 -4.65 -18.71 -5.73
C ALA A 340 -3.65 -18.06 -6.69
N ASP A 341 -2.38 -18.47 -6.64
CA ASP A 341 -1.29 -17.86 -7.41
C ASP A 341 -1.53 -17.80 -8.93
N ILE A 342 -2.28 -18.76 -9.48
CA ILE A 342 -2.65 -18.78 -10.91
C ILE A 342 -3.54 -17.58 -11.31
N CYS A 343 -4.12 -16.88 -10.34
CA CYS A 343 -4.99 -15.72 -10.56
C CYS A 343 -4.24 -14.40 -10.55
N ASN A 344 -3.04 -14.37 -9.95
CA ASN A 344 -2.22 -13.17 -9.84
C ASN A 344 -1.77 -12.74 -11.24
N THR A 345 -2.13 -11.52 -11.65
CA THR A 345 -1.81 -11.04 -13.00
C THR A 345 -0.41 -10.43 -13.09
N ALA A 346 0.06 -10.21 -14.33
CA ALA A 346 1.35 -9.57 -14.60
C ALA A 346 1.46 -8.12 -14.06
N GLU A 347 0.35 -7.38 -14.15
CA GLU A 347 0.24 -5.97 -13.77
C GLU A 347 -1.17 -5.71 -13.21
N SER A 348 -1.28 -4.75 -12.30
CA SER A 348 -2.55 -4.12 -11.92
C SER A 348 -2.74 -2.87 -12.78
N ARG A 349 -3.82 -2.79 -13.57
CA ARG A 349 -3.95 -1.86 -14.71
C ARG A 349 -5.19 -0.98 -14.57
N ASP A 350 -5.09 0.29 -14.95
CA ASP A 350 -6.21 1.24 -14.94
C ASP A 350 -7.01 1.15 -16.24
N ASP A 351 -7.63 0.00 -16.48
CA ASP A 351 -8.43 -0.25 -17.68
C ASP A 351 -9.61 -1.20 -17.40
N ASP A 352 -10.36 -1.55 -18.45
CA ASP A 352 -11.51 -2.45 -18.37
C ASP A 352 -11.17 -3.86 -17.82
N LYS A 353 -9.89 -4.20 -17.66
CA LYS A 353 -9.46 -5.50 -17.13
C LYS A 353 -9.60 -5.62 -15.61
N VAL A 354 -10.07 -4.57 -14.93
CA VAL A 354 -10.28 -4.58 -13.48
C VAL A 354 -11.75 -4.40 -13.06
N ASP A 355 -12.67 -4.21 -14.02
CA ASP A 355 -14.12 -4.17 -13.76
C ASP A 355 -14.71 -5.58 -13.64
N TYR A 356 -14.78 -6.09 -12.41
CA TYR A 356 -15.23 -7.46 -12.16
C TYR A 356 -16.75 -7.59 -12.22
N ALA A 357 -17.49 -6.52 -11.90
CA ALA A 357 -18.94 -6.52 -11.95
C ALA A 357 -19.45 -6.58 -13.38
N ASP A 358 -18.90 -5.78 -14.29
CA ASP A 358 -19.28 -5.82 -15.71
C ASP A 358 -18.94 -7.18 -16.34
N ALA A 359 -17.76 -7.73 -16.02
CA ALA A 359 -17.37 -9.05 -16.50
C ALA A 359 -18.26 -10.17 -15.95
N LEU A 360 -18.68 -10.09 -14.68
CA LEU A 360 -19.61 -11.04 -14.08
C LEU A 360 -20.98 -11.01 -14.79
N LEU A 361 -21.53 -9.81 -15.01
CA LEU A 361 -22.82 -9.59 -15.67
C LEU A 361 -22.80 -9.98 -17.16
N SER A 362 -21.64 -9.93 -17.79
CA SER A 362 -21.42 -10.38 -19.16
C SER A 362 -21.29 -11.91 -19.31
N GLY A 363 -21.36 -12.66 -18.20
CA GLY A 363 -21.32 -14.12 -18.19
C GLY A 363 -22.64 -14.79 -18.57
N SER A 364 -22.69 -16.10 -18.36
CA SER A 364 -23.91 -16.92 -18.51
C SER A 364 -24.86 -16.84 -17.32
N GLY A 365 -24.44 -16.20 -16.23
CA GLY A 365 -25.13 -16.13 -14.94
C GLY A 365 -24.89 -17.34 -14.03
N ASN A 366 -24.14 -18.37 -14.43
CA ASN A 366 -23.89 -19.51 -13.55
C ASN A 366 -22.97 -19.13 -12.38
N PHE A 367 -21.91 -18.36 -12.65
CA PHE A 367 -21.03 -17.89 -11.59
C PHE A 367 -21.70 -16.85 -10.68
N GLU A 368 -22.49 -15.95 -11.24
CA GLU A 368 -23.32 -15.02 -10.46
C GLU A 368 -24.25 -15.77 -9.49
N ASN A 369 -24.95 -16.82 -9.96
CA ASN A 369 -25.79 -17.66 -9.11
C ASN A 369 -24.97 -18.43 -8.05
N ALA A 370 -23.77 -18.87 -8.38
CA ALA A 370 -22.89 -19.54 -7.42
C ALA A 370 -22.43 -18.59 -6.30
N LEU A 371 -22.11 -17.33 -6.64
CA LEU A 371 -21.83 -16.28 -5.66
C LEU A 371 -23.05 -15.99 -4.79
N ALA A 372 -24.24 -15.83 -5.40
CA ALA A 372 -25.47 -15.60 -4.66
C ALA A 372 -25.78 -16.73 -3.66
N GLN A 373 -25.61 -17.99 -4.07
CA GLN A 373 -25.79 -19.13 -3.18
C GLN A 373 -24.76 -19.11 -2.04
N LYS A 374 -23.47 -18.85 -2.34
CA LYS A 374 -22.43 -18.81 -1.31
C LYS A 374 -22.65 -17.66 -0.32
N LEU A 375 -23.08 -16.49 -0.78
CA LEU A 375 -23.46 -15.36 0.08
C LEU A 375 -24.63 -15.73 1.00
N ALA A 376 -25.66 -16.38 0.46
CA ALA A 376 -26.79 -16.87 1.27
C ALA A 376 -26.35 -17.91 2.32
N ASP A 377 -25.42 -18.81 1.96
CA ASP A 377 -24.86 -19.80 2.90
C ASP A 377 -24.04 -19.14 4.02
N LEU A 378 -23.38 -18.01 3.73
CA LEU A 378 -22.67 -17.18 4.70
C LEU A 378 -23.59 -16.21 5.46
N GLY A 379 -24.89 -16.19 5.14
CA GLY A 379 -25.87 -15.30 5.77
C GLY A 379 -25.73 -13.82 5.38
N SER A 380 -25.04 -13.52 4.29
CA SER A 380 -24.90 -12.15 3.75
C SER A 380 -26.04 -11.83 2.79
N ASP A 381 -26.51 -10.58 2.84
CA ASP A 381 -27.50 -9.99 1.93
C ASP A 381 -26.88 -9.13 0.82
N LEU A 382 -25.54 -9.11 0.70
CA LEU A 382 -24.86 -8.52 -0.45
C LEU A 382 -25.34 -9.15 -1.77
N SER A 383 -25.44 -8.33 -2.81
CA SER A 383 -25.62 -8.86 -4.17
C SER A 383 -24.29 -9.36 -4.74
N PRO A 384 -24.30 -10.30 -5.72
CA PRO A 384 -23.08 -10.71 -6.43
C PRO A 384 -22.33 -9.54 -7.08
N VAL A 385 -23.05 -8.51 -7.55
CA VAL A 385 -22.45 -7.28 -8.12
C VAL A 385 -21.72 -6.48 -7.05
N GLN A 386 -22.34 -6.25 -5.89
CA GLN A 386 -21.68 -5.56 -4.77
C GLN A 386 -20.45 -6.34 -4.28
N LEU A 387 -20.53 -7.67 -4.23
CA LEU A 387 -19.37 -8.50 -3.91
C LEU A 387 -18.25 -8.37 -4.96
N ALA A 388 -18.59 -8.31 -6.25
CA ALA A 388 -17.63 -8.08 -7.33
C ALA A 388 -17.00 -6.68 -7.22
N ASN A 389 -17.78 -5.64 -6.89
CA ASN A 389 -17.26 -4.29 -6.62
C ASN A 389 -16.30 -4.28 -5.43
N ARG A 390 -16.64 -4.99 -4.33
CA ARG A 390 -15.75 -5.19 -3.18
C ARG A 390 -14.45 -5.87 -3.59
N ALA A 391 -14.52 -6.87 -4.45
CA ALA A 391 -13.33 -7.52 -4.99
C ALA A 391 -12.53 -6.59 -5.92
N THR A 392 -13.17 -5.77 -6.75
CA THR A 392 -12.49 -4.76 -7.57
C THR A 392 -11.76 -3.77 -6.68
N PHE A 393 -12.39 -3.28 -5.60
CA PHE A 393 -11.76 -2.38 -4.63
C PHE A 393 -10.60 -3.03 -3.87
N ALA A 394 -10.80 -4.23 -3.29
CA ALA A 394 -9.91 -4.81 -2.29
C ALA A 394 -8.93 -5.88 -2.82
N SER A 395 -9.16 -6.43 -4.01
CA SER A 395 -8.33 -7.47 -4.64
C SER A 395 -7.68 -6.97 -5.93
N ASN A 396 -7.34 -5.68 -5.92
CA ASN A 396 -6.63 -5.04 -7.00
C ASN A 396 -5.94 -3.78 -6.47
N CYS A 397 -4.65 -3.59 -6.75
CA CYS A 397 -3.97 -2.36 -6.35
C CYS A 397 -4.67 -1.14 -6.98
N MET A 398 -5.08 -1.26 -8.24
CA MET A 398 -5.84 -0.25 -8.96
C MET A 398 -7.20 0.05 -8.34
N GLY A 399 -7.82 -0.92 -7.66
CA GLY A 399 -9.12 -0.76 -7.02
C GLY A 399 -9.11 0.35 -5.96
N CYS A 400 -8.16 0.25 -5.02
CA CYS A 400 -7.98 1.26 -3.97
C CYS A 400 -7.46 2.60 -4.52
N HIS A 401 -6.75 2.57 -5.64
CA HIS A 401 -6.10 3.74 -6.22
C HIS A 401 -7.00 4.55 -7.17
N GLN A 402 -7.81 3.93 -8.03
CA GLN A 402 -8.58 4.68 -9.03
C GLN A 402 -9.83 3.94 -9.53
N ALA A 403 -9.68 2.67 -9.91
CA ALA A 403 -10.70 1.98 -10.70
C ALA A 403 -12.00 1.67 -9.93
N ALA A 404 -11.97 1.63 -8.60
CA ALA A 404 -13.16 1.35 -7.79
C ALA A 404 -13.74 2.60 -7.10
N GLU A 405 -13.16 3.79 -7.28
CA GLU A 405 -13.57 4.98 -6.51
C GLU A 405 -15.08 5.26 -6.63
N GLY A 406 -15.75 5.40 -5.48
CA GLY A 406 -17.18 5.67 -5.43
C GLY A 406 -18.08 4.50 -5.85
N PHE A 407 -17.56 3.29 -6.00
CA PHE A 407 -18.39 2.11 -6.24
C PHE A 407 -19.28 1.83 -5.03
N ASP A 408 -20.54 1.45 -5.28
CA ASP A 408 -21.42 0.89 -4.25
C ASP A 408 -20.89 -0.48 -3.81
N LEU A 409 -20.40 -0.53 -2.57
CA LEU A 409 -19.92 -1.74 -1.92
C LEU A 409 -21.03 -2.42 -1.12
N GLY A 410 -22.27 -1.93 -1.15
CA GLY A 410 -23.39 -2.47 -0.38
C GLY A 410 -23.43 -1.99 1.07
N HIS A 411 -24.58 -2.20 1.71
CA HIS A 411 -24.87 -1.75 3.09
C HIS A 411 -24.69 -0.24 3.33
N GLY A 412 -24.72 0.57 2.26
CA GLY A 412 -24.45 2.01 2.34
C GLY A 412 -22.97 2.36 2.50
N VAL A 413 -22.08 1.42 2.19
CA VAL A 413 -20.63 1.64 2.11
C VAL A 413 -20.28 1.94 0.65
N ASP A 414 -19.56 3.04 0.43
CA ASP A 414 -18.96 3.37 -0.86
C ASP A 414 -17.44 3.20 -0.80
N ALA A 415 -16.82 2.85 -1.91
CA ALA A 415 -15.36 2.79 -2.01
C ALA A 415 -14.75 4.19 -1.81
N PRO A 416 -13.85 4.37 -0.84
CA PRO A 416 -13.28 5.67 -0.53
C PRO A 416 -12.33 6.15 -1.62
N SER A 417 -12.16 7.47 -1.72
CA SER A 417 -11.38 8.10 -2.80
C SER A 417 -9.88 8.18 -2.49
N SER A 418 -9.06 8.00 -3.52
CA SER A 418 -7.64 8.38 -3.54
C SER A 418 -7.48 9.89 -3.81
N MET A 419 -6.30 10.33 -4.24
CA MET A 419 -6.04 11.67 -4.80
C MET A 419 -5.61 11.58 -6.26
N GLY A 420 -6.51 11.13 -7.14
CA GLY A 420 -6.19 10.97 -8.56
C GLY A 420 -5.08 9.95 -8.73
N PHE A 421 -5.40 8.72 -8.35
CA PHE A 421 -4.53 7.55 -8.27
C PHE A 421 -3.73 7.39 -6.98
N VAL A 422 -3.19 8.44 -6.37
CA VAL A 422 -2.21 8.25 -5.27
C VAL A 422 -2.82 8.40 -3.88
N HIS A 423 -2.23 7.69 -2.92
CA HIS A 423 -2.59 7.83 -1.51
C HIS A 423 -1.72 8.81 -0.73
N VAL A 424 -0.50 9.07 -1.21
CA VAL A 424 0.40 10.14 -0.75
C VAL A 424 0.79 10.94 -1.99
N ASP A 425 0.56 12.24 -1.98
CA ASP A 425 0.88 13.13 -3.12
C ASP A 425 2.26 13.74 -2.91
N GLU A 426 3.14 13.51 -3.86
CA GLU A 426 4.53 13.97 -3.90
C GLU A 426 4.67 15.48 -4.13
N SER A 427 3.59 16.15 -4.51
CA SER A 427 3.59 17.56 -4.93
C SER A 427 2.79 18.47 -4.00
N THR A 428 1.68 17.98 -3.44
CA THR A 428 0.80 18.78 -2.58
C THR A 428 1.26 18.73 -1.13
N VAL A 429 1.63 19.90 -0.59
CA VAL A 429 1.96 20.06 0.84
C VAL A 429 0.79 20.70 1.59
N VAL A 430 0.39 20.06 2.69
CA VAL A 430 -0.68 20.51 3.60
C VAL A 430 -0.14 20.67 5.02
N SER A 431 -0.89 21.34 5.89
CA SER A 431 -0.54 21.35 7.32
C SER A 431 -1.02 20.07 7.99
N CYS A 432 -0.12 19.34 8.65
CA CYS A 432 -0.46 18.26 9.57
C CYS A 432 0.19 18.52 10.94
N ASP A 433 -0.62 18.63 11.99
CA ASP A 433 -0.20 19.04 13.34
C ASP A 433 0.61 20.35 13.38
N GLY A 434 0.28 21.31 12.52
CA GLY A 434 0.98 22.60 12.43
C GLY A 434 2.29 22.59 11.66
N LEU A 435 2.68 21.44 11.07
CA LEU A 435 3.89 21.28 10.25
C LEU A 435 3.54 21.04 8.77
N PRO A 436 4.43 21.33 7.82
CA PRO A 436 4.25 20.97 6.41
C PRO A 436 4.38 19.45 6.23
N CYS A 437 3.46 18.85 5.48
CA CYS A 437 3.44 17.41 5.20
C CYS A 437 2.93 17.16 3.79
N PHE A 438 3.46 16.14 3.10
CA PHE A 438 2.82 15.64 1.87
C PHE A 438 1.39 15.21 2.17
N ALA A 439 0.46 15.60 1.31
CA ALA A 439 -0.96 15.31 1.46
C ALA A 439 -1.22 13.80 1.42
N ILE A 440 -2.29 13.38 2.11
CA ILE A 440 -2.78 12.01 2.05
C ILE A 440 -4.23 11.98 1.60
N SER A 441 -4.59 10.89 0.91
CA SER A 441 -5.94 10.71 0.38
C SER A 441 -7.02 10.65 1.45
N PRO A 442 -8.28 11.00 1.11
CA PRO A 442 -9.44 10.75 1.97
C PRO A 442 -9.48 9.31 2.47
N ALA A 443 -9.27 8.31 1.59
CA ALA A 443 -9.21 6.90 2.00
C ALA A 443 -8.22 6.67 3.15
N LEU A 444 -6.97 7.13 3.01
CA LEU A 444 -6.01 6.99 4.11
C LEU A 444 -6.45 7.73 5.37
N ARG A 445 -6.88 8.98 5.24
CA ARG A 445 -7.20 9.85 6.37
C ARG A 445 -8.42 9.39 7.16
N ASP A 446 -9.46 8.98 6.47
CA ASP A 446 -10.81 8.82 7.02
C ASP A 446 -11.18 7.34 7.26
N ASP A 447 -10.56 6.40 6.54
CA ASP A 447 -10.85 4.97 6.65
C ASP A 447 -9.67 4.18 7.22
N PHE A 448 -8.53 4.17 6.51
CA PHE A 448 -7.44 3.24 6.82
C PHE A 448 -6.64 3.62 8.07
N LEU A 449 -6.24 4.89 8.24
CA LEU A 449 -5.45 5.29 9.41
C LEU A 449 -6.23 5.19 10.71
N PRO A 450 -7.54 5.56 10.78
CA PRO A 450 -8.34 5.35 11.98
C PRO A 450 -8.43 3.89 12.42
N ASP A 451 -8.65 2.97 11.47
CA ASP A 451 -8.71 1.53 11.77
C ASP A 451 -7.34 0.98 12.22
N ARG A 452 -6.26 1.33 11.51
CA ARG A 452 -4.88 0.96 11.90
C ARG A 452 -4.52 1.49 13.29
N ARG A 453 -4.96 2.70 13.63
CA ARG A 453 -4.78 3.29 14.96
C ARG A 453 -5.46 2.44 16.01
N SER A 454 -6.70 2.00 15.78
CA SER A 454 -7.43 1.17 16.73
C SER A 454 -6.68 -0.13 17.02
N ILE A 455 -6.17 -0.82 16.00
CA ILE A 455 -5.45 -2.08 16.17
C ILE A 455 -4.18 -1.88 16.99
N MET A 456 -3.40 -0.87 16.61
CA MET A 456 -2.13 -0.61 17.26
C MET A 456 -2.35 -0.16 18.71
N GLN A 457 -3.39 0.63 18.97
CA GLN A 457 -3.78 1.03 20.31
C GLN A 457 -4.20 -0.19 21.15
N ASP A 458 -5.10 -1.03 20.63
CA ASP A 458 -5.55 -2.25 21.30
C ASP A 458 -4.37 -3.19 21.60
N PHE A 459 -3.44 -3.33 20.66
CA PHE A 459 -2.23 -4.11 20.86
C PHE A 459 -1.35 -3.53 21.97
N MET A 460 -1.13 -2.21 22.00
CA MET A 460 -0.32 -1.57 23.03
C MET A 460 -0.98 -1.68 24.41
N ASP A 461 -2.29 -1.47 24.50
CA ASP A 461 -3.05 -1.57 25.76
C ASP A 461 -2.99 -2.98 26.35
N THR A 462 -2.90 -4.00 25.50
CA THR A 462 -2.89 -5.42 25.91
C THR A 462 -1.49 -6.01 26.10
N SER A 463 -0.52 -5.60 25.28
CA SER A 463 0.78 -6.27 25.15
C SER A 463 1.92 -5.51 25.81
N CYS A 464 1.74 -4.24 26.18
CA CYS A 464 2.82 -3.44 26.74
C CYS A 464 3.39 -3.99 28.07
N ASN A 465 2.59 -4.73 28.86
CA ASN A 465 3.07 -5.45 30.05
C ASN A 465 3.29 -6.94 29.80
N ALA A 466 3.09 -7.43 28.57
CA ALA A 466 3.29 -8.82 28.24
C ALA A 466 4.79 -9.10 28.16
N VAL A 467 5.35 -9.63 29.25
CA VAL A 467 6.67 -10.25 29.20
C VAL A 467 6.51 -11.56 28.44
N CYS A 468 7.39 -11.82 27.47
CA CYS A 468 7.50 -13.16 26.92
C CYS A 468 7.99 -14.11 28.02
N GLU A 469 7.05 -14.67 28.76
CA GLU A 469 7.25 -15.86 29.55
C GLU A 469 6.79 -17.01 28.67
N GLN A 470 7.71 -17.90 28.28
CA GLN A 470 7.43 -19.08 27.46
C GLN A 470 6.31 -20.00 28.04
N ASP A 471 5.76 -19.67 29.22
CA ASP A 471 4.73 -20.39 29.98
C ASP A 471 3.50 -19.52 30.38
N ASN A 472 3.15 -18.44 29.66
CA ASN A 472 1.91 -17.67 29.95
C ASN A 472 0.78 -17.86 28.90
N PRO A 473 0.03 -18.97 28.97
CA PRO A 473 -1.06 -19.27 28.03
C PRO A 473 -2.22 -18.26 28.08
N ALA A 474 -2.35 -17.45 29.14
CA ALA A 474 -3.42 -16.45 29.25
C ALA A 474 -3.14 -15.19 28.41
N ALA A 475 -1.88 -14.76 28.32
CA ALA A 475 -1.47 -13.67 27.43
C ALA A 475 -1.62 -14.07 25.96
N LEU A 476 -1.21 -15.29 25.62
CA LEU A 476 -1.39 -15.87 24.29
C LEU A 476 -2.88 -15.99 23.90
N GLN A 477 -3.73 -16.44 24.83
CA GLN A 477 -5.18 -16.51 24.61
C GLN A 477 -5.80 -15.11 24.42
N ALA A 478 -5.39 -14.10 25.20
CA ALA A 478 -5.90 -12.73 25.10
C ALA A 478 -5.50 -12.07 23.76
N LEU A 479 -4.30 -12.34 23.26
CA LEU A 479 -3.88 -11.90 21.93
C LEU A 479 -4.65 -12.61 20.79
N LEU A 480 -4.89 -13.91 20.91
CA LEU A 480 -5.64 -14.67 19.90
C LEU A 480 -7.15 -14.37 19.88
N SER A 481 -7.72 -13.92 21.01
CA SER A 481 -9.15 -13.60 21.16
C SER A 481 -9.46 -12.11 21.23
N GLY A 482 -8.45 -11.26 21.09
CA GLY A 482 -8.61 -9.81 21.00
C GLY A 482 -9.15 -9.37 19.63
N PRO A 483 -9.79 -8.19 19.54
CA PRO A 483 -10.33 -7.68 18.28
C PRO A 483 -9.27 -7.51 17.16
N ALA A 484 -7.98 -7.43 17.52
CA ALA A 484 -6.86 -7.38 16.56
C ALA A 484 -6.77 -8.61 15.63
N THR A 485 -7.32 -9.77 16.03
CA THR A 485 -7.38 -10.99 15.19
C THR A 485 -8.76 -11.26 14.61
N VAL A 486 -9.78 -10.47 14.99
CA VAL A 486 -11.15 -10.62 14.47
C VAL A 486 -11.23 -10.00 13.08
N GLY A 487 -11.20 -10.85 12.05
CA GLY A 487 -11.30 -10.45 10.64
C GLY A 487 -10.04 -10.70 9.81
N LEU A 488 -8.95 -11.21 10.40
CA LEU A 488 -7.88 -11.84 9.63
C LEU A 488 -8.39 -13.20 9.11
N PRO A 489 -8.08 -13.60 7.86
CA PRO A 489 -8.46 -14.92 7.37
C PRO A 489 -7.97 -15.97 8.36
N SER A 490 -8.87 -16.87 8.77
CA SER A 490 -8.54 -17.93 9.73
C SER A 490 -7.38 -18.75 9.15
N GLY A 491 -6.21 -18.63 9.77
CA GLY A 491 -5.07 -19.51 9.53
C GLY A 491 -5.30 -20.90 10.09
N ASP A 492 -6.44 -21.52 9.79
CA ASP A 492 -6.73 -22.90 10.16
C ASP A 492 -6.23 -23.85 9.05
N ILE A 493 -4.91 -23.95 8.93
CA ILE A 493 -4.31 -25.20 8.47
C ILE A 493 -3.94 -25.97 9.74
N PRO A 494 -4.65 -27.05 10.09
CA PRO A 494 -4.28 -27.86 11.25
C PRO A 494 -2.84 -28.34 11.10
N LEU A 495 -2.03 -28.10 12.13
CA LEU A 495 -0.60 -28.44 12.28
C LEU A 495 -0.20 -29.86 11.81
N GLN A 496 -1.18 -30.76 11.68
CA GLN A 496 -1.03 -32.14 11.22
C GLN A 496 -0.83 -32.28 9.71
N GLN A 497 -1.07 -31.24 8.90
CA GLN A 497 -0.86 -31.26 7.44
C GLN A 497 0.52 -30.74 6.99
N LEU A 498 1.35 -30.21 7.90
CA LEU A 498 2.72 -29.74 7.60
C LEU A 498 3.82 -30.79 7.92
N LEU A 499 3.44 -32.01 8.27
CA LEU A 499 4.37 -33.09 8.62
C LEU A 499 4.19 -34.37 7.78
N ASN A 500 3.71 -34.27 6.54
CA ASN A 500 3.87 -35.34 5.53
C ASN A 500 4.17 -34.78 4.15
#